data_AF-A0A5D2KFM3-F1
#
_entry.id   AF-A0A5D2KFM3-F1
#
_cell.length_a   1.000
_cell.length_b   1.000
_cell.length_c   1.000
_cell.angle_alpha   90.00
_cell.angle_beta   90.00
_cell.angle_gamma   90.00
#
_symmetry.space_group_name_H-M   'P 1'
#
loop_
_entity.id
_entity.type
_entity.pdbx_description
1 polymer ?
#
loop_
_entity_poly.entity_id
_entity_poly.type
_entity_poly.pdbx_seq_one_letter_code
_entity_poly.pdbx_strand_id
1 'polypeptide(L)'
;MATSVKNNSLPPSLISNLNQVLLSRQQHTIDHQSTNSSSLPSHSRNVDEPDCSKPLLLITNCEGIDSPGLIFLVQALLSDARFTLHVCAPQSDKSVAGHSLTVQETVAVCLVEMSSATAFEVSGTPVDCVSLALSGALFSWSKPVLVISGINRGSSCGRNMFYSGAVAAAREALICGVPSLCLSFDWKKDVSSESDLKNAADLCLPLISAAVRDIERGKFPESCLLNIEIPSSPLANKGFKLTRQSLWRSPLSWKAVSANRHPAAGQYLSNQQSLGIKLAQLSRDASAAGAARRLNSHRKNVEIESVGIAGKFNGQQTAKKYFRLELLEETEKADDNLDFKAVEDGYVAVTPLSLSSTDQSKIETEVSSWISAALGREQRN
;
A
#
# COMPACT_ATOMS: atom_id res chain seq x y z
N MET A 1 36.77 46.73 23.85
CA MET A 1 35.79 47.47 23.03
C MET A 1 35.79 46.83 21.64
N ALA A 2 34.73 46.37 21.01
CA ALA A 2 33.35 46.07 21.37
C ALA A 2 32.90 44.95 20.41
N THR A 3 32.23 43.92 20.92
CA THR A 3 31.70 42.77 20.16
C THR A 3 30.30 43.11 19.64
N SER A 4 30.08 43.01 18.33
CA SER A 4 28.74 43.17 17.72
C SER A 4 28.22 41.82 17.25
N VAL A 5 27.16 41.37 17.92
CA VAL A 5 26.33 40.20 17.60
C VAL A 5 25.66 40.39 16.24
N LYS A 6 25.77 39.41 15.33
CA LYS A 6 24.96 39.34 14.10
C LYS A 6 23.80 38.38 14.33
N ASN A 7 22.61 38.94 14.51
CA ASN A 7 21.34 38.23 14.43
C ASN A 7 21.02 37.89 12.97
N ASN A 8 20.89 36.61 12.64
CA ASN A 8 20.29 36.16 11.38
C ASN A 8 18.77 36.40 11.43
N SER A 9 18.36 37.60 11.04
CA SER A 9 16.97 37.87 10.65
C SER A 9 16.86 37.71 9.13
N LEU A 10 15.80 37.03 8.68
CA LEU A 10 15.50 36.82 7.27
C LEU A 10 15.33 38.19 6.56
N PRO A 11 15.75 38.31 5.29
CA PRO A 11 15.74 39.58 4.58
C PRO A 11 14.31 40.16 4.48
N PRO A 12 14.12 41.49 4.67
CA PRO A 12 12.80 42.14 4.66
C PRO A 12 11.99 41.92 3.38
N SER A 13 12.67 41.68 2.25
CA SER A 13 12.03 41.36 0.97
C SER A 13 11.28 40.03 0.97
N LEU A 14 11.72 39.05 1.76
CA LEU A 14 11.07 37.74 1.89
C LEU A 14 9.82 37.82 2.78
N ILE A 15 9.82 38.70 3.78
CA ILE A 15 8.68 38.96 4.67
C ILE A 15 7.57 39.73 3.91
N SER A 16 7.95 40.66 3.02
CA SER A 16 6.99 41.43 2.21
C SER A 16 6.20 40.55 1.23
N ASN A 17 6.85 39.57 0.59
CA ASN A 17 6.18 38.68 -0.36
C ASN A 17 5.19 37.72 0.32
N LEU A 18 5.49 37.27 1.53
CA LEU A 18 4.60 36.39 2.30
C LEU A 18 3.31 37.12 2.73
N ASN A 19 3.40 38.37 3.17
CA ASN A 19 2.22 39.14 3.55
C ASN A 19 1.34 39.51 2.34
N GLN A 20 1.92 39.77 1.16
CA GLN A 20 1.14 40.04 -0.05
C GLN A 20 0.36 38.80 -0.55
N VAL A 21 0.95 37.60 -0.42
CA VAL A 21 0.28 36.34 -0.79
C VAL A 21 -0.84 35.96 0.19
N LEU A 22 -0.70 36.33 1.48
CA LEU A 22 -1.75 36.09 2.47
C LEU A 22 -2.94 37.05 2.32
N LEU A 23 -2.70 38.30 1.93
CA LEU A 23 -3.77 39.28 1.67
C LEU A 23 -4.56 38.95 0.40
N SER A 24 -3.91 38.47 -0.67
CA SER A 24 -4.61 38.08 -1.91
C SER A 24 -5.52 36.85 -1.74
N ARG A 25 -5.20 35.95 -0.81
CA ARG A 25 -6.07 34.80 -0.46
C ARG A 25 -7.33 35.18 0.31
N GLN A 26 -7.32 36.26 1.10
CA GLN A 26 -8.50 36.72 1.82
C GLN A 26 -9.49 37.49 0.92
N GLN A 27 -9.00 38.14 -0.14
CA GLN A 27 -9.83 38.91 -1.08
C GLN A 27 -10.68 38.00 -2.00
N HIS A 28 -10.19 36.80 -2.35
CA HIS A 28 -10.88 35.88 -3.27
C HIS A 28 -12.09 35.14 -2.66
N THR A 29 -12.32 35.28 -1.35
CA THR A 29 -13.43 34.62 -0.63
C THR A 29 -14.74 35.42 -0.59
N ILE A 30 -14.79 36.64 -1.14
CA ILE A 30 -15.96 37.54 -0.98
C ILE A 30 -16.74 37.78 -2.28
N ASP A 31 -16.14 37.58 -3.47
CA ASP A 31 -16.83 37.88 -4.73
C ASP A 31 -17.09 36.61 -5.55
N HIS A 32 -18.26 35.98 -5.35
CA HIS A 32 -19.00 35.28 -6.42
C HIS A 32 -20.42 34.91 -5.95
N GLN A 33 -21.31 35.91 -5.93
CA GLN A 33 -22.75 35.71 -6.13
C GLN A 33 -23.18 36.53 -7.36
N SER A 34 -24.10 35.94 -8.14
CA SER A 34 -24.80 36.46 -9.32
C SER A 34 -24.14 36.26 -10.70
N THR A 35 -24.71 35.36 -11.53
CA THR A 35 -25.46 35.71 -12.76
C THR A 35 -25.99 34.44 -13.47
N ASN A 36 -27.10 34.62 -14.19
CA ASN A 36 -28.05 33.62 -14.68
C ASN A 36 -27.76 33.05 -16.09
N SER A 37 -28.36 31.87 -16.32
CA SER A 37 -29.04 31.37 -17.55
C SER A 37 -28.24 30.93 -18.79
N SER A 38 -28.43 29.66 -19.18
CA SER A 38 -29.02 29.28 -20.49
C SER A 38 -29.31 27.76 -20.56
N SER A 39 -30.41 27.41 -21.25
CA SER A 39 -31.09 26.11 -21.30
C SER A 39 -30.91 25.39 -22.66
N LEU A 40 -30.93 24.04 -22.66
CA LEU A 40 -31.49 23.06 -23.67
C LEU A 40 -30.61 21.76 -23.78
N PRO A 41 -31.13 20.59 -24.23
CA PRO A 41 -32.04 19.69 -23.52
C PRO A 41 -31.48 18.26 -23.30
N SER A 42 -32.12 17.58 -22.34
CA SER A 42 -32.17 16.17 -21.96
C SER A 42 -31.62 15.05 -22.87
N HIS A 43 -30.71 14.24 -22.29
CA HIS A 43 -30.76 12.78 -22.34
C HIS A 43 -30.47 12.21 -20.95
N SER A 44 -31.50 12.13 -20.10
CA SER A 44 -31.42 11.51 -18.78
C SER A 44 -31.49 9.98 -18.91
N ARG A 45 -30.34 9.31 -18.78
CA ARG A 45 -30.32 8.06 -18.02
C ARG A 45 -30.20 8.49 -16.57
N ASN A 46 -31.21 8.14 -15.76
CA ASN A 46 -31.16 8.33 -14.31
C ASN A 46 -29.99 7.51 -13.77
N VAL A 47 -28.83 8.14 -13.66
CA VAL A 47 -27.86 7.78 -12.63
C VAL A 47 -28.45 8.40 -11.38
N ASP A 48 -28.89 7.57 -10.44
CA ASP A 48 -29.40 8.03 -9.16
C ASP A 48 -28.43 9.07 -8.59
N GLU A 49 -28.89 10.31 -8.42
CA GLU A 49 -28.07 11.29 -7.72
C GLU A 49 -27.75 10.73 -6.33
N PRO A 50 -26.48 10.79 -5.89
CA PRO A 50 -26.11 10.31 -4.58
C PRO A 50 -26.92 11.08 -3.54
N ASP A 51 -27.59 10.34 -2.66
CA ASP A 51 -28.29 10.89 -1.50
C ASP A 51 -27.29 11.73 -0.68
N CYS A 52 -27.36 13.05 -0.83
CA CYS A 52 -26.43 14.04 -0.28
C CYS A 52 -26.41 14.04 1.27
N SER A 53 -27.27 13.24 1.91
CA SER A 53 -27.33 13.09 3.36
C SER A 53 -26.32 12.07 3.93
N LYS A 54 -25.81 11.12 3.14
CA LYS A 54 -24.95 10.04 3.64
C LYS A 54 -23.46 10.40 3.57
N PRO A 55 -22.66 10.09 4.61
CA PRO A 55 -21.22 10.28 4.58
C PRO A 55 -20.58 9.47 3.44
N LEU A 56 -19.73 10.14 2.66
CA LEU A 56 -18.99 9.51 1.56
C LEU A 56 -17.70 8.87 2.08
N LEU A 57 -17.49 7.59 1.75
CA LEU A 57 -16.25 6.86 2.00
C LEU A 57 -15.55 6.55 0.68
N LEU A 58 -14.23 6.74 0.65
CA LEU A 58 -13.38 6.27 -0.45
C LEU A 58 -12.69 4.98 -0.02
N ILE A 59 -12.89 3.90 -0.79
CA ILE A 59 -12.35 2.58 -0.51
C ILE A 59 -11.29 2.23 -1.57
N THR A 60 -10.18 1.65 -1.13
CA THR A 60 -9.08 1.18 -1.97
C THR A 60 -8.44 -0.05 -1.34
N ASN A 61 -7.44 -0.63 -1.98
CA ASN A 61 -6.58 -1.68 -1.43
C ASN A 61 -5.25 -1.72 -2.20
N CYS A 62 -4.43 -2.74 -1.93
CA CYS A 62 -3.24 -3.03 -2.74
C CYS A 62 -3.31 -4.35 -3.53
N GLU A 63 -4.26 -5.25 -3.26
CA GLU A 63 -4.37 -6.55 -3.94
C GLU A 63 -5.12 -6.47 -5.29
N GLY A 64 -5.81 -5.37 -5.54
CA GLY A 64 -6.51 -5.05 -6.78
C GLY A 64 -8.04 -5.05 -6.67
N ILE A 65 -8.71 -4.52 -7.70
CA ILE A 65 -10.16 -4.27 -7.73
C ILE A 65 -11.00 -5.55 -7.51
N ASP A 66 -10.53 -6.69 -8.01
CA ASP A 66 -11.21 -7.98 -7.91
C ASP A 66 -10.83 -8.77 -6.64
N SER A 67 -10.06 -8.18 -5.71
CA SER A 67 -9.63 -8.90 -4.52
C SER A 67 -10.83 -9.25 -3.61
N PRO A 68 -10.88 -10.46 -3.04
CA PRO A 68 -11.98 -10.84 -2.15
C PRO A 68 -12.10 -9.93 -0.92
N GLY A 69 -10.98 -9.43 -0.38
CA GLY A 69 -10.98 -8.56 0.79
C GLY A 69 -11.60 -7.20 0.54
N LEU A 70 -11.36 -6.60 -0.64
CA LEU A 70 -12.03 -5.36 -1.05
C LEU A 70 -13.53 -5.60 -1.28
N ILE A 71 -13.88 -6.68 -1.99
CA ILE A 71 -15.27 -7.02 -2.30
C ILE A 71 -16.08 -7.22 -1.01
N PHE A 72 -15.56 -7.99 -0.04
CA PHE A 72 -16.26 -8.22 1.23
C PHE A 72 -16.38 -6.95 2.07
N LEU A 73 -15.36 -6.08 2.08
CA LEU A 73 -15.44 -4.80 2.77
C LEU A 73 -16.54 -3.91 2.17
N VAL A 74 -16.58 -3.80 0.83
CA VAL A 74 -17.61 -3.01 0.13
C VAL A 74 -19.00 -3.59 0.40
N GLN A 75 -19.18 -4.92 0.32
CA GLN A 75 -20.46 -5.57 0.62
C GLN A 75 -20.92 -5.33 2.06
N ALA A 76 -20.02 -5.42 3.03
CA ALA A 76 -20.31 -5.15 4.44
C ALA A 76 -20.76 -3.71 4.66
N LEU A 77 -20.06 -2.74 4.05
CA LEU A 77 -20.40 -1.31 4.13
C LEU A 77 -21.71 -0.95 3.43
N LEU A 78 -22.00 -1.57 2.27
CA LEU A 78 -23.27 -1.36 1.57
C LEU A 78 -24.46 -1.94 2.33
N SER A 79 -24.29 -3.11 2.94
CA SER A 79 -25.35 -3.77 3.73
C SER A 79 -25.77 -2.96 4.95
N ASP A 80 -24.85 -2.15 5.47
CA ASP A 80 -25.07 -1.25 6.59
C ASP A 80 -25.93 -0.02 6.22
N ALA A 81 -25.97 0.34 4.93
CA ALA A 81 -26.79 1.39 4.31
C ALA A 81 -26.59 2.83 4.82
N ARG A 82 -25.63 3.07 5.74
CA ARG A 82 -25.30 4.41 6.29
C ARG A 82 -24.40 5.26 5.40
N PHE A 83 -23.71 4.67 4.43
CA PHE A 83 -22.62 5.32 3.69
C PHE A 83 -22.85 5.33 2.19
N THR A 84 -22.32 6.35 1.54
CA THR A 84 -22.10 6.36 0.08
C THR A 84 -20.67 5.90 -0.17
N LEU A 85 -20.45 5.03 -1.15
CA LEU A 85 -19.14 4.42 -1.41
C LEU A 85 -18.61 4.77 -2.80
N HIS A 86 -17.39 5.28 -2.82
CA HIS A 86 -16.54 5.34 -4.01
C HIS A 86 -15.41 4.34 -3.86
N VAL A 87 -15.09 3.59 -4.92
CA VAL A 87 -14.00 2.61 -4.92
C VAL A 87 -12.99 3.01 -6.00
N CYS A 88 -11.72 3.03 -5.66
CA CYS A 88 -10.64 3.27 -6.61
C CYS A 88 -9.46 2.37 -6.24
N ALA A 89 -9.19 1.34 -7.03
CA ALA A 89 -8.22 0.31 -6.68
C ALA A 89 -7.35 -0.12 -7.87
N PRO A 90 -6.16 -0.69 -7.64
CA PRO A 90 -5.29 -1.16 -8.71
C PRO A 90 -5.93 -2.27 -9.55
N GLN A 91 -5.52 -2.42 -10.81
CA GLN A 91 -5.91 -3.55 -11.67
C GLN A 91 -5.29 -4.90 -11.27
N SER A 92 -4.20 -4.88 -10.49
CA SER A 92 -3.46 -6.09 -10.10
C SER A 92 -2.76 -5.89 -8.77
N ASP A 93 -2.23 -6.98 -8.22
CA ASP A 93 -1.51 -6.97 -6.94
C ASP A 93 -0.30 -6.02 -6.94
N LYS A 94 -0.34 -5.07 -6.01
CA LYS A 94 0.67 -4.05 -5.67
C LYS A 94 0.97 -4.06 -4.17
N SER A 95 0.85 -5.21 -3.50
CA SER A 95 0.98 -5.33 -2.04
C SER A 95 2.31 -4.83 -1.50
N VAL A 96 3.39 -5.02 -2.28
CA VAL A 96 4.76 -4.64 -1.90
C VAL A 96 5.27 -3.43 -2.71
N ALA A 97 4.36 -2.55 -3.17
CA ALA A 97 4.73 -1.38 -3.97
C ALA A 97 5.31 -0.22 -3.13
N GLY A 98 5.21 -0.27 -1.79
CA GLY A 98 5.54 0.85 -0.92
C GLY A 98 4.77 2.13 -1.28
N HIS A 99 5.34 3.29 -0.93
CA HIS A 99 4.79 4.60 -1.31
C HIS A 99 5.34 5.06 -2.66
N SER A 100 5.11 4.26 -3.70
CA SER A 100 5.50 4.60 -5.08
C SER A 100 4.41 5.42 -5.78
N LEU A 101 4.84 6.30 -6.69
CA LEU A 101 3.99 7.15 -7.53
C LEU A 101 4.38 6.95 -8.99
N THR A 102 3.40 6.92 -9.88
CA THR A 102 3.63 6.85 -11.33
C THR A 102 3.80 8.26 -11.88
N VAL A 103 5.05 8.63 -12.20
CA VAL A 103 5.41 9.98 -12.67
C VAL A 103 5.92 9.91 -14.11
N GLN A 104 5.53 10.86 -14.95
CA GLN A 104 5.90 10.94 -16.39
C GLN A 104 5.39 9.78 -17.26
N GLU A 105 4.55 8.90 -16.72
CA GLU A 105 3.87 7.83 -17.44
C GLU A 105 2.35 7.99 -17.35
N THR A 106 1.62 7.38 -18.28
CA THR A 106 0.16 7.42 -18.28
C THR A 106 -0.41 6.29 -17.44
N VAL A 107 -1.42 6.60 -16.63
CA VAL A 107 -2.21 5.62 -15.88
C VAL A 107 -3.57 5.45 -16.56
N ALA A 108 -3.96 4.22 -16.86
CA ALA A 108 -5.26 3.89 -17.41
C ALA A 108 -6.29 3.71 -16.29
N VAL A 109 -7.54 4.12 -16.56
CA VAL A 109 -8.66 4.00 -15.61
C VAL A 109 -9.87 3.40 -16.32
N CYS A 110 -10.48 2.41 -15.70
CA CYS A 110 -11.68 1.73 -16.19
C CYS A 110 -12.79 1.81 -15.14
N LEU A 111 -14.00 2.17 -15.55
CA LEU A 111 -15.18 2.04 -14.69
C LEU A 111 -15.55 0.55 -14.58
N VAL A 112 -15.77 0.07 -13.36
CA VAL A 112 -16.09 -1.33 -13.06
C VAL A 112 -17.43 -1.41 -12.33
N GLU A 113 -18.21 -2.45 -12.62
CA GLU A 113 -19.45 -2.73 -11.91
C GLU A 113 -19.14 -3.37 -10.55
N MET A 114 -19.48 -2.70 -9.46
CA MET A 114 -19.27 -3.20 -8.10
C MET A 114 -20.49 -2.92 -7.24
N SER A 115 -21.52 -3.76 -7.38
CA SER A 115 -22.81 -3.58 -6.70
C SER A 115 -23.36 -2.16 -6.96
N SER A 116 -23.76 -1.43 -5.92
CA SER A 116 -24.22 -0.04 -6.03
C SER A 116 -23.12 1.01 -5.80
N ALA A 117 -21.85 0.61 -5.68
CA ALA A 117 -20.74 1.54 -5.49
C ALA A 117 -20.18 2.00 -6.84
N THR A 118 -19.80 3.29 -6.95
CA THR A 118 -19.06 3.78 -8.11
C THR A 118 -17.60 3.33 -7.98
N ALA A 119 -17.17 2.42 -8.86
CA ALA A 119 -15.86 1.78 -8.76
C ALA A 119 -14.98 2.01 -10.00
N PHE A 120 -13.72 2.37 -9.77
CA PHE A 120 -12.71 2.51 -10.79
C PHE A 120 -11.54 1.56 -10.54
N GLU A 121 -11.15 0.86 -11.59
CA GLU A 121 -9.90 0.12 -11.69
C GLU A 121 -8.83 1.03 -12.29
N VAL A 122 -7.62 0.99 -11.74
CA VAL A 122 -6.50 1.86 -12.13
C VAL A 122 -5.25 1.05 -12.42
N SER A 123 -4.53 1.32 -13.52
CA SER A 123 -3.33 0.56 -13.89
C SER A 123 -2.10 0.84 -13.00
N GLY A 124 -2.18 1.86 -12.15
CA GLY A 124 -1.11 2.39 -11.32
C GLY A 124 -0.96 1.70 -9.96
N THR A 125 -0.36 2.44 -9.03
CA THR A 125 -0.13 2.03 -7.64
C THR A 125 -1.33 2.39 -6.75
N PRO A 126 -1.41 1.85 -5.52
CA PRO A 126 -2.44 2.25 -4.56
C PRO A 126 -2.41 3.75 -4.23
N VAL A 127 -1.22 4.36 -4.24
CA VAL A 127 -1.03 5.80 -4.06
C VAL A 127 -1.64 6.57 -5.24
N ASP A 128 -1.37 6.13 -6.47
CA ASP A 128 -1.98 6.74 -7.67
C ASP A 128 -3.51 6.66 -7.60
N CYS A 129 -4.08 5.52 -7.13
CA CYS A 129 -5.53 5.35 -6.98
C CYS A 129 -6.14 6.39 -6.04
N VAL A 130 -5.56 6.55 -4.85
CA VAL A 130 -6.03 7.50 -3.83
C VAL A 130 -5.84 8.94 -4.31
N SER A 131 -4.65 9.28 -4.80
CA SER A 131 -4.33 10.63 -5.26
C SER A 131 -5.24 11.06 -6.42
N LEU A 132 -5.45 10.17 -7.40
CA LEU A 132 -6.32 10.43 -8.54
C LEU A 132 -7.79 10.55 -8.12
N ALA A 133 -8.28 9.71 -7.20
CA ALA A 133 -9.62 9.82 -6.65
C ALA A 133 -9.83 11.16 -5.92
N LEU A 134 -8.89 11.54 -5.06
CA LEU A 134 -8.97 12.78 -4.25
C LEU A 134 -8.72 14.05 -5.08
N SER A 135 -8.13 13.95 -6.26
CA SER A 135 -7.99 15.07 -7.19
C SER A 135 -9.33 15.57 -7.75
N GLY A 136 -10.40 14.77 -7.65
CA GLY A 136 -11.70 15.07 -8.25
C GLY A 136 -11.78 14.76 -9.75
N ALA A 137 -10.77 14.13 -10.35
CA ALA A 137 -10.77 13.78 -11.77
C ALA A 137 -11.72 12.62 -12.12
N LEU A 138 -11.96 11.70 -11.17
CA LEU A 138 -12.79 10.50 -11.39
C LEU A 138 -14.20 10.59 -10.80
N PHE A 139 -14.36 11.34 -9.71
CA PHE A 139 -15.61 11.46 -8.98
C PHE A 139 -16.09 12.90 -9.00
N SER A 140 -17.39 13.11 -9.21
CA SER A 140 -18.02 14.42 -9.04
C SER A 140 -17.69 14.98 -7.66
N TRP A 141 -17.37 16.28 -7.59
CA TRP A 141 -16.71 16.88 -6.44
C TRP A 141 -17.49 16.69 -5.13
N SER A 142 -17.01 15.75 -4.31
CA SER A 142 -17.46 15.48 -2.94
C SER A 142 -16.27 14.89 -2.20
N LYS A 143 -15.72 15.64 -1.24
CA LYS A 143 -14.56 15.19 -0.46
C LYS A 143 -15.02 14.02 0.44
N PRO A 144 -14.39 12.83 0.37
CA PRO A 144 -14.73 11.74 1.27
C PRO A 144 -14.41 12.12 2.73
N VAL A 145 -15.26 11.67 3.65
CA VAL A 145 -15.07 11.86 5.09
C VAL A 145 -13.93 10.99 5.62
N LEU A 146 -13.75 9.82 5.01
CA LEU A 146 -12.75 8.84 5.41
C LEU A 146 -12.27 8.03 4.18
N VAL A 147 -10.98 7.76 4.13
CA VAL A 147 -10.40 6.79 3.18
C VAL A 147 -10.08 5.48 3.90
N ILE A 148 -10.48 4.35 3.32
CA ILE A 148 -10.21 3.01 3.87
C ILE A 148 -9.42 2.20 2.84
N SER A 149 -8.24 1.72 3.25
CA SER A 149 -7.39 0.85 2.45
C SER A 149 -7.45 -0.58 2.99
N GLY A 150 -8.14 -1.49 2.29
CA GLY A 150 -8.24 -2.90 2.67
C GLY A 150 -9.55 -3.59 2.23
N ILE A 151 -9.84 -4.79 2.75
CA ILE A 151 -9.00 -5.55 3.70
C ILE A 151 -7.93 -6.32 2.94
N ASN A 152 -6.67 -6.11 3.31
CA ASN A 152 -5.55 -6.74 2.62
C ASN A 152 -5.19 -8.07 3.31
N ARG A 153 -4.85 -9.09 2.52
CA ARG A 153 -4.34 -10.35 3.06
C ARG A 153 -2.87 -10.21 3.47
N GLY A 154 -2.59 -10.66 4.67
CA GLY A 154 -1.25 -10.65 5.25
C GLY A 154 -1.05 -9.43 6.15
N SER A 155 -0.13 -9.59 7.10
CA SER A 155 0.11 -8.56 8.09
C SER A 155 1.02 -7.45 7.57
N SER A 156 0.68 -6.21 7.93
CA SER A 156 1.52 -5.04 7.72
C SER A 156 2.15 -4.54 9.02
N CYS A 157 2.35 -5.39 10.04
CA CYS A 157 2.98 -5.00 11.30
C CYS A 157 4.43 -4.47 11.14
N GLY A 158 4.83 -3.63 12.08
CA GLY A 158 6.19 -3.18 12.26
C GLY A 158 6.78 -2.42 11.06
N ARG A 159 8.00 -2.76 10.70
CA ARG A 159 8.72 -2.20 9.54
C ARG A 159 8.25 -2.78 8.20
N ASN A 160 7.39 -3.80 8.16
CA ASN A 160 6.76 -4.21 6.89
C ASN A 160 5.82 -3.12 6.35
N MET A 161 5.34 -2.20 7.20
CA MET A 161 4.57 -1.01 6.81
C MET A 161 5.25 -0.17 5.72
N PHE A 162 6.59 -0.13 5.68
CA PHE A 162 7.33 0.66 4.68
C PHE A 162 7.21 0.10 3.26
N TYR A 163 6.98 -1.21 3.13
CA TYR A 163 6.80 -1.87 1.84
C TYR A 163 5.33 -2.02 1.46
N SER A 164 4.42 -1.86 2.43
CA SER A 164 3.00 -2.06 2.24
C SER A 164 2.39 -0.98 1.35
N GLY A 165 1.86 -1.40 0.19
CA GLY A 165 1.05 -0.53 -0.68
C GLY A 165 -0.25 -0.09 -0.01
N ALA A 166 -0.82 -0.91 0.88
CA ALA A 166 -2.05 -0.57 1.59
C ALA A 166 -1.83 0.56 2.60
N VAL A 167 -0.75 0.47 3.38
CA VAL A 167 -0.35 1.53 4.32
C VAL A 167 -0.01 2.81 3.56
N ALA A 168 0.66 2.69 2.39
CA ALA A 168 0.96 3.83 1.54
C ALA A 168 -0.31 4.54 1.02
N ALA A 169 -1.34 3.79 0.61
CA ALA A 169 -2.62 4.38 0.20
C ALA A 169 -3.30 5.16 1.34
N ALA A 170 -3.35 4.58 2.55
CA ALA A 170 -3.88 5.29 3.71
C ALA A 170 -3.02 6.52 4.07
N ARG A 171 -1.69 6.43 3.91
CA ARG A 171 -0.76 7.53 4.16
C ARG A 171 -0.96 8.66 3.15
N GLU A 172 -1.18 8.34 1.89
CA GLU A 172 -1.47 9.32 0.84
C GLU A 172 -2.75 10.10 1.15
N ALA A 173 -3.81 9.41 1.58
CA ALA A 173 -5.04 10.08 2.02
C ALA A 173 -4.78 11.07 3.16
N LEU A 174 -3.95 10.68 4.14
CA LEU A 174 -3.55 11.56 5.25
C LEU A 174 -2.75 12.77 4.76
N ILE A 175 -1.83 12.58 3.80
CA ILE A 175 -1.06 13.66 3.14
C ILE A 175 -2.02 14.64 2.45
N CYS A 176 -3.08 14.15 1.81
CA CYS A 176 -4.14 14.96 1.21
C CYS A 176 -5.12 15.58 2.24
N GLY A 177 -4.88 15.38 3.54
CA GLY A 177 -5.72 15.95 4.61
C GLY A 177 -7.08 15.27 4.73
N VAL A 178 -7.15 13.97 4.46
CA VAL A 178 -8.32 13.13 4.70
C VAL A 178 -7.97 12.08 5.77
N PRO A 179 -8.77 11.92 6.83
CA PRO A 179 -8.59 10.82 7.78
C PRO A 179 -8.59 9.46 7.06
N SER A 180 -7.80 8.51 7.56
CA SER A 180 -7.66 7.23 6.89
C SER A 180 -7.41 6.04 7.81
N LEU A 181 -7.91 4.88 7.36
CA LEU A 181 -7.73 3.57 7.98
C LEU A 181 -7.01 2.63 7.01
N CYS A 182 -6.05 1.85 7.50
CA CYS A 182 -5.48 0.71 6.80
C CYS A 182 -5.94 -0.57 7.51
N LEU A 183 -6.60 -1.48 6.80
CA LEU A 183 -7.13 -2.72 7.34
C LEU A 183 -6.37 -3.91 6.74
N SER A 184 -5.73 -4.69 7.61
CA SER A 184 -4.96 -5.87 7.22
C SER A 184 -5.43 -7.07 8.04
N PHE A 185 -5.65 -8.20 7.38
CA PHE A 185 -6.01 -9.46 8.02
C PHE A 185 -4.80 -10.37 8.07
N ASP A 186 -4.47 -10.91 9.26
CA ASP A 186 -3.39 -11.86 9.46
C ASP A 186 -3.72 -13.22 8.83
N TRP A 187 -3.74 -13.21 7.50
CA TRP A 187 -4.03 -14.34 6.66
C TRP A 187 -2.91 -15.37 6.78
N LYS A 188 -3.25 -16.56 7.29
CA LYS A 188 -2.35 -17.70 7.37
C LYS A 188 -2.61 -18.63 6.19
N LYS A 189 -1.60 -18.81 5.34
CA LYS A 189 -1.68 -19.71 4.20
C LYS A 189 -2.06 -21.12 4.66
N ASP A 190 -2.97 -21.76 3.92
CA ASP A 190 -3.46 -23.13 4.18
C ASP A 190 -4.25 -23.30 5.50
N VAL A 191 -4.51 -22.20 6.22
CA VAL A 191 -5.30 -22.19 7.48
C VAL A 191 -6.51 -21.26 7.36
N SER A 192 -6.30 -20.04 6.87
CA SER A 192 -7.36 -19.05 6.69
C SER A 192 -8.23 -19.36 5.47
N SER A 193 -9.50 -19.00 5.58
CA SER A 193 -10.50 -19.14 4.53
C SER A 193 -11.10 -17.79 4.12
N GLU A 194 -11.80 -17.75 2.98
CA GLU A 194 -12.54 -16.54 2.59
C GLU A 194 -13.65 -16.17 3.58
N SER A 195 -14.19 -17.14 4.30
CA SER A 195 -15.17 -16.87 5.35
C SER A 195 -14.56 -16.07 6.51
N ASP A 196 -13.29 -16.32 6.84
CA ASP A 196 -12.57 -15.54 7.85
C ASP A 196 -12.34 -14.12 7.37
N LEU A 197 -11.99 -13.94 6.10
CA LEU A 197 -11.82 -12.60 5.51
C LEU A 197 -13.14 -11.80 5.50
N LYS A 198 -14.26 -12.46 5.23
CA LYS A 198 -15.58 -11.85 5.38
C LYS A 198 -15.86 -11.46 6.84
N ASN A 199 -15.61 -12.35 7.79
CA ASN A 199 -15.77 -12.07 9.22
C ASN A 199 -14.87 -10.90 9.67
N ALA A 200 -13.67 -10.76 9.10
CA ALA A 200 -12.78 -9.63 9.32
C ALA A 200 -13.41 -8.31 8.85
N ALA A 201 -14.13 -8.30 7.73
CA ALA A 201 -14.87 -7.12 7.25
C ALA A 201 -15.99 -6.73 8.19
N ASP A 202 -16.81 -7.69 8.61
CA ASP A 202 -17.89 -7.46 9.55
C ASP A 202 -17.36 -6.92 10.90
N LEU A 203 -16.23 -7.45 11.37
CA LEU A 203 -15.56 -7.02 12.61
C LEU A 203 -15.11 -5.55 12.56
N CYS A 204 -14.78 -5.01 11.38
CA CYS A 204 -14.33 -3.63 11.23
C CYS A 204 -15.49 -2.61 11.19
N LEU A 205 -16.72 -3.02 10.91
CA LEU A 205 -17.86 -2.09 10.74
C LEU A 205 -18.11 -1.18 11.95
N PRO A 206 -18.10 -1.66 13.21
CA PRO A 206 -18.31 -0.80 14.37
C PRO A 206 -17.20 0.26 14.51
N LEU A 207 -15.96 -0.10 14.19
CA LEU A 207 -14.81 0.79 14.23
C LEU A 207 -14.89 1.87 13.14
N ILE A 208 -15.21 1.47 11.90
CA ILE A 208 -15.40 2.40 10.78
C ILE A 208 -16.53 3.40 11.10
N SER A 209 -17.63 2.90 11.65
CA SER A 209 -18.78 3.74 12.01
C SER A 209 -18.48 4.71 13.14
N ALA A 210 -17.70 4.27 14.14
CA ALA A 210 -17.21 5.14 15.20
C ALA A 210 -16.26 6.21 14.64
N ALA A 211 -15.35 5.83 13.72
CA ALA A 211 -14.43 6.76 13.08
C ALA A 211 -15.18 7.85 12.32
N VAL A 212 -16.12 7.50 11.44
CA VAL A 212 -16.93 8.47 10.68
C VAL A 212 -17.66 9.44 11.62
N ARG A 213 -18.39 8.89 12.60
CA ARG A 213 -19.12 9.69 13.60
C ARG A 213 -18.21 10.66 14.35
N ASP A 214 -17.02 10.22 14.73
CA ASP A 214 -16.10 11.03 15.53
C ASP A 214 -15.31 12.02 14.66
N ILE A 215 -15.12 11.75 13.37
CA ILE A 215 -14.61 12.73 12.38
C ILE A 215 -15.59 13.89 12.24
N GLU A 216 -16.88 13.60 12.03
CA GLU A 216 -17.93 14.63 11.89
C GLU A 216 -18.09 15.51 13.14
N ARG A 217 -17.73 14.96 14.31
CA ARG A 217 -17.77 15.67 15.59
C ARG A 217 -16.45 16.37 15.95
N GLY A 218 -15.42 16.28 15.11
CA GLY A 218 -14.08 16.82 15.41
C GLY A 218 -13.39 16.16 16.60
N LYS A 219 -13.66 14.87 16.85
CA LYS A 219 -13.10 14.07 17.95
C LYS A 219 -12.16 12.96 17.48
N PHE A 220 -12.07 12.72 16.18
CA PHE A 220 -11.15 11.73 15.62
C PHE A 220 -9.70 12.21 15.77
N PRO A 221 -8.73 11.32 16.05
CA PRO A 221 -7.32 11.69 16.16
C PRO A 221 -6.80 12.44 14.94
N GLU A 222 -6.24 13.62 15.16
CA GLU A 222 -5.66 14.43 14.09
C GLU A 222 -4.23 13.97 13.76
N SER A 223 -3.79 14.27 12.52
CA SER A 223 -2.40 14.07 12.07
C SER A 223 -1.88 12.63 12.10
N CYS A 224 -2.75 11.62 12.17
CA CYS A 224 -2.37 10.22 12.04
C CYS A 224 -3.37 9.42 11.21
N LEU A 225 -2.89 8.34 10.61
CA LEU A 225 -3.72 7.26 10.08
C LEU A 225 -3.74 6.12 11.08
N LEU A 226 -4.80 5.30 11.09
CA LEU A 226 -4.86 4.13 11.96
C LEU A 226 -4.59 2.86 11.15
N ASN A 227 -3.51 2.15 11.49
CA ASN A 227 -3.23 0.81 10.97
C ASN A 227 -3.89 -0.24 11.87
N ILE A 228 -4.80 -1.01 11.31
CA ILE A 228 -5.64 -1.98 12.02
C ILE A 228 -5.27 -3.37 11.52
N GLU A 229 -4.76 -4.21 12.42
CA GLU A 229 -4.38 -5.58 12.13
C GLU A 229 -5.37 -6.53 12.81
N ILE A 230 -6.00 -7.37 12.01
CA ILE A 230 -7.06 -8.27 12.42
C ILE A 230 -6.45 -9.67 12.62
N PRO A 231 -6.65 -10.32 13.78
CA PRO A 231 -6.07 -11.64 14.04
C PRO A 231 -6.66 -12.70 13.11
N SER A 232 -5.89 -13.76 12.86
CA SER A 232 -6.23 -14.87 11.97
C SER A 232 -7.58 -15.56 12.27
N SER A 233 -8.11 -15.40 13.48
CA SER A 233 -9.46 -15.82 13.87
C SER A 233 -10.31 -14.62 14.31
N PRO A 234 -11.00 -13.92 13.37
CA PRO A 234 -11.77 -12.72 13.68
C PRO A 234 -12.93 -12.97 14.64
N LEU A 235 -13.57 -14.14 14.57
CA LEU A 235 -14.70 -14.48 15.45
C LEU A 235 -14.28 -14.76 16.90
N ALA A 236 -13.03 -15.17 17.12
CA ALA A 236 -12.47 -15.42 18.44
C ALA A 236 -11.65 -14.23 18.98
N ASN A 237 -11.77 -13.05 18.35
CA ASN A 237 -11.02 -11.87 18.77
C ASN A 237 -11.33 -11.50 20.23
N LYS A 238 -10.31 -11.04 20.95
CA LYS A 238 -10.40 -10.64 22.37
C LYS A 238 -10.74 -9.15 22.57
N GLY A 239 -11.08 -8.45 21.48
CA GLY A 239 -11.30 -7.00 21.45
C GLY A 239 -10.16 -6.22 20.80
N PHE A 240 -10.20 -4.90 20.97
CA PHE A 240 -9.25 -3.95 20.37
C PHE A 240 -8.15 -3.57 21.36
N LYS A 241 -6.91 -3.48 20.89
CA LYS A 241 -5.75 -3.07 21.68
C LYS A 241 -5.00 -1.95 20.97
N LEU A 242 -4.77 -0.84 21.67
CA LEU A 242 -3.87 0.21 21.19
C LEU A 242 -2.44 -0.31 21.22
N THR A 243 -1.73 -0.18 20.11
CA THR A 243 -0.37 -0.71 19.95
C THR A 243 0.59 0.34 19.42
N ARG A 244 1.88 0.05 19.54
CA ARG A 244 2.96 0.81 18.90
C ARG A 244 3.53 0.00 17.75
N GLN A 245 4.03 0.71 16.74
CA GLN A 245 4.75 0.09 15.63
C GLN A 245 5.97 -0.66 16.15
N SER A 246 6.07 -1.95 15.87
CA SER A 246 7.26 -2.73 16.19
C SER A 246 8.43 -2.43 15.24
N LEU A 247 9.65 -2.79 15.67
CA LEU A 247 10.83 -2.74 14.80
C LEU A 247 10.94 -3.97 13.89
N TRP A 248 10.03 -4.92 14.05
CA TRP A 248 9.99 -6.19 13.36
C TRP A 248 9.83 -6.00 11.84
N ARG A 249 10.54 -6.81 11.06
CA ARG A 249 10.33 -6.93 9.61
C ARG A 249 10.64 -8.34 9.18
N SER A 250 9.98 -8.77 8.10
CA SER A 250 10.39 -9.98 7.39
C SER A 250 11.83 -9.80 6.87
N PRO A 251 12.73 -10.77 7.15
CA PRO A 251 14.05 -10.79 6.55
C PRO A 251 13.95 -10.91 5.02
N LEU A 252 14.84 -10.19 4.33
CA LEU A 252 14.94 -10.23 2.87
C LEU A 252 15.90 -11.36 2.46
N SER A 253 15.41 -12.36 1.73
CA SER A 253 16.22 -13.47 1.23
C SER A 253 16.31 -13.45 -0.29
N TRP A 254 17.51 -13.25 -0.83
CA TRP A 254 17.77 -13.30 -2.26
C TRP A 254 18.20 -14.70 -2.69
N LYS A 255 17.44 -15.34 -3.59
CA LYS A 255 17.73 -16.66 -4.13
C LYS A 255 18.16 -16.55 -5.59
N ALA A 256 19.27 -17.18 -5.95
CA ALA A 256 19.65 -17.33 -7.35
C ALA A 256 18.65 -18.25 -8.06
N VAL A 257 18.18 -17.85 -9.25
CA VAL A 257 17.20 -18.60 -10.04
C VAL A 257 17.70 -18.77 -11.48
N SER A 258 17.19 -19.79 -12.17
CA SER A 258 17.46 -19.96 -13.60
C SER A 258 16.58 -19.03 -14.44
N ALA A 259 17.04 -18.68 -15.64
CA ALA A 259 16.35 -17.74 -16.54
C ALA A 259 14.92 -18.17 -16.92
N ASN A 260 14.58 -19.46 -16.80
CA ASN A 260 13.37 -20.06 -17.38
C ASN A 260 12.22 -20.27 -16.37
N ARG A 261 12.06 -19.43 -15.36
CA ARG A 261 10.86 -19.47 -14.46
C ARG A 261 10.11 -18.15 -14.38
N HIS A 262 9.83 -17.55 -15.52
CA HIS A 262 8.73 -16.60 -15.62
C HIS A 262 7.83 -17.00 -16.81
N PRO A 263 6.59 -17.47 -16.58
CA PRO A 263 5.50 -16.94 -17.38
C PRO A 263 5.35 -15.47 -16.97
N ALA A 264 5.37 -14.57 -17.95
CA ALA A 264 4.82 -13.23 -17.74
C ALA A 264 3.38 -13.39 -17.24
N ALA A 265 2.94 -12.49 -16.36
CA ALA A 265 1.59 -12.45 -15.83
C ALA A 265 0.57 -12.60 -16.96
N GLY A 266 -0.18 -13.72 -16.95
CA GLY A 266 -1.17 -14.04 -17.97
C GLY A 266 -1.21 -15.52 -18.35
N GLN A 267 -1.69 -16.38 -17.45
CA GLN A 267 -2.35 -17.65 -17.82
C GLN A 267 -2.96 -18.34 -16.59
N TYR A 268 -4.14 -17.87 -16.20
CA TYR A 268 -5.16 -18.72 -15.60
C TYR A 268 -5.89 -19.44 -16.74
N LEU A 269 -5.51 -20.68 -17.08
CA LEU A 269 -6.36 -21.57 -17.87
C LEU A 269 -6.15 -23.04 -17.46
N SER A 270 -7.19 -23.59 -16.84
CA SER A 270 -7.73 -24.95 -16.99
C SER A 270 -6.77 -26.09 -17.38
N ASN A 271 -6.53 -26.97 -16.42
CA ASN A 271 -6.64 -28.43 -16.49
C ASN A 271 -6.65 -29.11 -17.89
N GLN A 272 -5.56 -29.04 -18.66
CA GLN A 272 -5.15 -30.10 -19.58
C GLN A 272 -3.61 -30.11 -19.70
N GLN A 273 -2.98 -31.19 -19.22
CA GLN A 273 -1.55 -31.43 -19.41
C GLN A 273 -1.28 -31.62 -20.91
N SER A 274 -0.58 -30.67 -21.52
CA SER A 274 -0.26 -30.69 -22.95
C SER A 274 0.66 -31.87 -23.29
N LEU A 275 0.46 -32.44 -24.49
CA LEU A 275 1.19 -33.59 -25.02
C LEU A 275 2.72 -33.44 -24.97
N GLY A 276 3.22 -32.20 -24.96
CA GLY A 276 4.65 -31.88 -24.84
C GLY A 276 5.27 -32.32 -23.50
N ILE A 277 4.50 -32.33 -22.40
CA ILE A 277 4.99 -32.81 -21.10
C ILE A 277 5.16 -34.34 -21.12
N LYS A 278 4.25 -35.07 -21.77
CA LYS A 278 4.36 -36.53 -21.93
C LYS A 278 5.56 -36.94 -22.79
N LEU A 279 5.87 -36.19 -23.85
CA LEU A 279 7.04 -36.44 -24.70
C LEU A 279 8.36 -36.13 -23.99
N ALA A 280 8.39 -35.09 -23.14
CA ALA A 280 9.56 -34.76 -22.33
C ALA A 280 9.82 -35.77 -21.20
N GLN A 281 8.80 -36.51 -20.75
CA GLN A 281 8.94 -37.61 -19.79
C GLN A 281 9.51 -38.87 -20.49
N LEU A 282 9.00 -39.20 -21.68
CA LEU A 282 9.47 -40.33 -22.48
C LEU A 282 10.93 -40.19 -22.96
N SER A 283 11.38 -38.97 -23.24
CA SER A 283 12.79 -38.71 -23.58
C SER A 283 13.72 -38.84 -22.36
N ARG A 284 13.22 -38.54 -21.16
CA ARG A 284 13.98 -38.64 -19.91
C ARG A 284 14.19 -40.09 -19.49
N ASP A 285 13.19 -40.95 -19.69
CA ASP A 285 13.29 -42.39 -19.40
C ASP A 285 14.19 -43.13 -20.40
N ALA A 286 14.23 -42.69 -21.66
CA ALA A 286 15.17 -43.20 -22.66
C ALA A 286 16.64 -42.84 -22.35
N SER A 287 16.89 -41.66 -21.78
CA SER A 287 18.24 -41.24 -21.33
C SER A 287 18.69 -41.96 -20.05
N ALA A 288 17.78 -42.29 -19.14
CA ALA A 288 18.10 -43.04 -17.92
C ALA A 288 18.53 -44.49 -18.20
N ALA A 289 17.97 -45.14 -19.23
CA ALA A 289 18.35 -46.49 -19.64
C ALA A 289 19.77 -46.58 -20.26
N GLY A 290 20.30 -45.47 -20.80
CA GLY A 290 21.66 -45.40 -21.35
C GLY A 290 22.76 -45.19 -20.29
N ALA A 291 22.41 -44.66 -19.12
CA ALA A 291 23.37 -44.27 -18.08
C ALA A 291 23.68 -45.37 -17.05
N ALA A 292 22.97 -46.51 -17.07
CA ALA A 292 23.17 -47.62 -16.13
C ALA A 292 24.33 -48.58 -16.49
N ARG A 293 25.39 -48.07 -17.16
CA ARG A 293 26.56 -48.87 -17.55
C ARG A 293 27.92 -48.27 -17.19
N ARG A 294 28.05 -47.41 -16.17
CA ARG A 294 29.37 -47.10 -15.56
C ARG A 294 29.26 -46.89 -14.06
N LEU A 295 29.83 -47.84 -13.32
CA LEU A 295 29.97 -47.85 -11.86
C LEU A 295 31.01 -46.84 -11.37
N ASN A 296 30.73 -46.32 -10.16
CA ASN A 296 31.63 -45.90 -9.08
C ASN A 296 32.71 -44.83 -9.33
N SER A 297 32.47 -43.62 -8.82
CA SER A 297 33.38 -42.99 -7.84
C SER A 297 32.67 -41.88 -7.05
N HIS A 298 32.92 -41.84 -5.73
CA HIS A 298 32.48 -40.79 -4.82
C HIS A 298 33.35 -39.54 -4.98
N ARG A 299 32.75 -38.38 -5.26
CA ARG A 299 33.12 -37.09 -4.63
C ARG A 299 32.06 -36.02 -4.89
N LYS A 300 31.65 -35.32 -3.83
CA LYS A 300 30.88 -34.08 -3.89
C LYS A 300 31.66 -33.03 -4.69
N ASN A 301 31.09 -32.61 -5.81
CA ASN A 301 31.23 -31.27 -6.39
C ASN A 301 29.94 -30.99 -7.15
N VAL A 302 29.36 -29.81 -6.94
CA VAL A 302 28.20 -29.34 -7.70
C VAL A 302 28.73 -28.93 -9.08
N GLU A 303 28.69 -29.86 -10.03
CA GLU A 303 28.97 -29.58 -11.43
C GLU A 303 27.75 -28.87 -12.06
N ILE A 304 28.01 -27.66 -12.54
CA ILE A 304 27.10 -26.90 -13.38
C ILE A 304 27.24 -27.49 -14.79
N GLU A 305 26.27 -28.29 -15.23
CA GLU A 305 26.21 -28.78 -16.62
C GLU A 305 25.93 -27.60 -17.57
N SER A 306 26.98 -27.19 -18.27
CA SER A 306 26.93 -26.30 -19.43
C SER A 306 26.57 -27.14 -20.66
N VAL A 307 25.30 -27.14 -21.08
CA VAL A 307 24.92 -27.67 -22.40
C VAL A 307 25.01 -26.53 -23.41
N GLY A 308 26.13 -26.49 -24.14
CA GLY A 308 26.37 -25.50 -25.19
C GLY A 308 25.41 -25.68 -26.36
N ILE A 309 24.64 -24.64 -26.67
CA ILE A 309 23.95 -24.50 -27.96
C ILE A 309 24.94 -23.85 -28.92
N ALA A 310 25.33 -24.59 -29.96
CA ALA A 310 26.18 -24.08 -31.03
C ALA A 310 25.38 -23.11 -31.92
N GLY A 311 25.42 -21.82 -31.57
CA GLY A 311 24.98 -20.72 -32.42
C GLY A 311 26.04 -19.63 -32.43
N LYS A 312 26.63 -19.35 -33.59
CA LYS A 312 27.52 -18.20 -33.80
C LYS A 312 26.80 -16.90 -33.42
N PHE A 313 27.28 -16.16 -32.43
CA PHE A 313 26.79 -14.82 -32.12
C PHE A 313 27.93 -13.85 -31.75
N ASN A 314 27.90 -12.69 -32.40
CA ASN A 314 28.72 -11.51 -32.13
C ASN A 314 28.32 -10.86 -30.79
N GLY A 315 29.32 -10.36 -30.05
CA GLY A 315 29.16 -9.53 -28.85
C GLY A 315 29.45 -10.28 -27.56
N GLN A 316 30.30 -9.71 -26.69
CA GLN A 316 30.61 -10.24 -25.35
C GLN A 316 29.30 -10.60 -24.61
N GLN A 317 28.97 -11.90 -24.55
CA GLN A 317 27.87 -12.38 -23.73
C GLN A 317 28.26 -12.16 -22.26
N THR A 318 27.77 -11.07 -21.68
CA THR A 318 27.78 -10.90 -20.24
C THR A 318 26.88 -11.98 -19.65
N ALA A 319 27.45 -12.88 -18.86
CA ALA A 319 26.71 -13.94 -18.18
C ALA A 319 25.67 -13.30 -17.24
N LYS A 320 24.39 -13.30 -17.66
CA LYS A 320 23.29 -12.75 -16.86
C LYS A 320 22.95 -13.73 -15.73
N LYS A 321 22.98 -13.25 -14.49
CA LYS A 321 22.53 -13.98 -13.30
C LYS A 321 21.17 -13.44 -12.87
N TYR A 322 20.24 -14.33 -12.56
CA TYR A 322 18.89 -13.97 -12.14
C TYR A 322 18.72 -14.27 -10.65
N PHE A 323 18.06 -13.37 -9.94
CA PHE A 323 17.78 -13.49 -8.52
C PHE A 323 16.32 -13.17 -8.25
N ARG A 324 15.75 -13.83 -7.25
CA ARG A 324 14.39 -13.58 -6.75
C ARG A 324 14.46 -13.23 -5.27
N LEU A 325 13.73 -12.21 -4.87
CA LEU A 325 13.53 -11.84 -3.48
C LEU A 325 12.37 -12.64 -2.89
N GLU A 326 12.58 -13.18 -1.69
CA GLU A 326 11.56 -13.82 -0.87
C GLU A 326 11.58 -13.20 0.54
N LEU A 327 10.40 -13.04 1.12
CA LEU A 327 10.21 -12.58 2.50
C LEU A 327 10.11 -13.82 3.40
N LEU A 328 10.91 -13.86 4.45
CA LEU A 328 10.86 -14.94 5.44
C LEU A 328 9.94 -14.56 6.62
N GLU A 329 9.31 -15.56 7.21
CA GLU A 329 8.57 -15.42 8.47
C GLU A 329 9.54 -15.73 9.63
N GLU A 330 9.81 -14.74 10.47
CA GLU A 330 10.53 -14.92 11.73
C GLU A 330 9.68 -14.34 12.86
N THR A 331 9.65 -15.02 14.00
CA THR A 331 9.01 -14.53 15.22
C THR A 331 10.06 -13.92 16.14
N GLU A 332 9.93 -12.62 16.44
CA GLU A 332 10.72 -11.96 17.47
C GLU A 332 10.06 -12.14 18.84
N LYS A 333 10.86 -12.30 19.91
CA LYS A 333 10.37 -12.17 21.29
C LYS A 333 10.22 -10.68 21.60
N ALA A 334 9.01 -10.22 21.86
CA ALA A 334 8.69 -8.81 21.85
C ALA A 334 7.84 -8.38 23.06
N ASP A 335 7.85 -7.07 23.34
CA ASP A 335 7.05 -6.39 24.37
C ASP A 335 5.54 -6.52 24.10
N ASP A 336 4.74 -6.58 25.16
CA ASP A 336 3.29 -6.83 25.12
C ASP A 336 2.50 -5.73 24.39
N ASN A 337 3.06 -4.53 24.21
CA ASN A 337 2.38 -3.38 23.58
C ASN A 337 2.65 -3.22 22.08
N LEU A 338 3.30 -4.20 21.46
CA LEU A 338 3.63 -4.17 20.04
C LEU A 338 2.48 -4.73 19.18
N ASP A 339 2.33 -4.16 18.00
CA ASP A 339 1.33 -4.53 17.00
C ASP A 339 1.28 -6.04 16.71
N PHE A 340 2.42 -6.61 16.33
CA PHE A 340 2.54 -8.04 16.02
C PHE A 340 2.14 -8.94 17.20
N LYS A 341 2.57 -8.57 18.42
CA LYS A 341 2.29 -9.35 19.63
C LYS A 341 0.80 -9.34 19.98
N ALA A 342 0.13 -8.20 19.82
CA ALA A 342 -1.31 -8.09 20.05
C ALA A 342 -2.12 -9.00 19.10
N VAL A 343 -1.73 -9.05 17.82
CA VAL A 343 -2.35 -9.92 16.81
C VAL A 343 -2.16 -11.40 17.16
N GLU A 344 -0.93 -11.81 17.52
CA GLU A 344 -0.65 -13.18 17.98
C GLU A 344 -1.46 -13.56 19.22
N ASP A 345 -1.65 -12.61 20.14
CA ASP A 345 -2.45 -12.82 21.35
C ASP A 345 -3.97 -12.82 21.08
N GLY A 346 -4.40 -12.61 19.84
CA GLY A 346 -5.80 -12.66 19.41
C GLY A 346 -6.57 -11.35 19.60
N TYR A 347 -5.88 -10.21 19.74
CA TYR A 347 -6.49 -8.88 19.73
C TYR A 347 -6.45 -8.26 18.34
N VAL A 348 -7.41 -7.38 18.04
CA VAL A 348 -7.28 -6.44 16.93
C VAL A 348 -6.31 -5.34 17.35
N ALA A 349 -5.16 -5.24 16.68
CA ALA A 349 -4.17 -4.22 16.97
C ALA A 349 -4.53 -2.92 16.25
N VAL A 350 -4.52 -1.79 16.97
CA VAL A 350 -4.76 -0.45 16.42
C VAL A 350 -3.52 0.38 16.65
N THR A 351 -2.76 0.64 15.59
CA THR A 351 -1.51 1.39 15.63
C THR A 351 -1.68 2.74 14.94
N PRO A 352 -1.67 3.87 15.68
CA PRO A 352 -1.66 5.19 15.06
C PRO A 352 -0.29 5.46 14.41
N LEU A 353 -0.29 5.86 13.14
CA LEU A 353 0.91 6.20 12.39
C LEU A 353 0.87 7.69 11.98
N SER A 354 1.86 8.43 12.44
CA SER A 354 2.09 9.83 12.04
C SER A 354 2.90 9.92 10.74
N LEU A 355 2.82 11.05 10.05
CA LEU A 355 3.71 11.39 8.93
C LEU A 355 5.15 11.69 9.40
N SER A 356 5.31 12.16 10.63
CA SER A 356 6.60 12.33 11.30
C SER A 356 6.66 11.44 12.53
N SER A 357 7.47 10.39 12.46
CA SER A 357 7.56 9.34 13.49
C SER A 357 8.77 9.49 14.41
N THR A 358 9.73 10.34 14.06
CA THR A 358 11.01 10.43 14.78
C THR A 358 11.03 11.67 15.66
N ASP A 359 11.74 11.57 16.79
CA ASP A 359 12.11 12.74 17.60
C ASP A 359 13.06 13.63 16.77
N GLN A 360 12.45 14.40 15.87
CA GLN A 360 13.13 15.22 14.88
C GLN A 360 14.03 16.24 15.58
N SER A 361 13.62 16.71 16.76
CA SER A 361 14.42 17.59 17.60
C SER A 361 15.71 16.92 18.08
N LYS A 362 15.64 15.66 18.53
CA LYS A 362 16.84 14.90 18.92
C LYS A 362 17.78 14.66 17.74
N ILE A 363 17.26 14.25 16.59
CA ILE A 363 18.08 14.05 15.38
C ILE A 363 18.75 15.36 14.95
N GLU A 364 17.99 16.46 14.87
CA GLU A 364 18.52 17.77 14.49
C GLU A 364 19.64 18.22 15.44
N THR A 365 19.47 17.97 16.75
CA THR A 365 20.49 18.27 17.76
C THR A 365 21.76 17.44 17.55
N GLU A 366 21.63 16.12 17.36
CA GLU A 366 22.76 15.23 17.12
C GLU A 366 23.50 15.57 15.82
N VAL A 367 22.76 15.84 14.74
CA VAL A 367 23.32 16.24 13.44
C VAL A 367 24.01 17.60 13.54
N SER A 368 23.40 18.59 14.21
CA SER A 368 23.99 19.91 14.42
C SER A 368 25.30 19.84 15.22
N SER A 369 25.32 19.02 16.27
CA SER A 369 26.52 18.75 17.06
C SER A 369 27.61 18.10 16.19
N TRP A 370 27.24 17.12 15.35
CA TRP A 370 28.17 16.45 14.45
C TRP A 370 28.76 17.40 13.40
N ILE A 371 27.94 18.21 12.73
CA ILE A 371 28.40 19.22 11.74
C ILE A 371 29.39 20.18 12.40
N SER A 372 29.05 20.70 13.58
CA SER A 372 29.89 21.63 14.33
C SER A 372 31.25 21.03 14.69
N ALA A 373 31.28 19.75 15.12
CA ALA A 373 32.51 19.03 15.43
C ALA A 373 33.35 18.70 14.19
N ALA A 374 32.71 18.36 13.07
CA ALA A 374 33.38 18.03 11.82
C ALA A 374 34.04 19.26 11.18
N LEU A 375 33.30 20.37 11.05
CA LEU A 375 33.78 21.59 10.38
C LEU A 375 34.66 22.48 11.28
N GLY A 376 34.49 22.41 12.61
CA GLY A 376 35.30 23.18 13.56
C GLY A 376 36.77 22.73 13.66
N ARG A 377 37.11 21.53 13.15
CA ARG A 377 38.50 21.02 13.12
C ARG A 377 39.31 21.55 11.92
N GLU A 378 38.66 21.99 10.84
CA GLU A 378 39.35 22.50 9.65
C GLU A 378 39.83 23.94 9.78
N GLN A 379 39.29 24.72 10.73
CA GLN A 379 39.69 26.12 10.96
C GLN A 379 40.90 26.28 11.91
N ARG A 380 41.54 25.18 12.34
CA ARG A 380 42.68 25.20 13.28
C ARG A 380 44.03 24.78 12.66
N ASN A 381 44.12 24.64 11.34
CA ASN A 381 45.38 24.40 10.63
C ASN A 381 45.81 25.61 9.80
#